data_AF-A0A846PMS8-F1
#
_entry.id   AF-A0A846PMS8-F1
#
_cell.length_a   1.000
_cell.length_b   1.000
_cell.length_c   1.000
_cell.angle_alpha   90.00
_cell.angle_beta   90.00
_cell.angle_gamma   90.00
#
_symmetry.space_group_name_H-M   'P 1'
#
loop_
_entity.id
_entity.type
_entity.pdbx_description
1 polymer ?
#
loop_
_entity_poly.entity_id
_entity_poly.type
_entity_poly.pdbx_seq_one_letter_code
_entity_poly.pdbx_strand_id
1 'polypeptide(L)'
;MPQISTPDAVLRIKKLIDTKQGDPGRLQYISERLQHGKKLFHSDEIYLNHKISASVIPVQIQKPTEKDERIKSVKRLLALNFGDPGRLRYILQFLERGRELYHSDENYLETKIAQFQEFTEGKRIKRKVRE
;
A
#
# COMPACT_ATOMS: atom_id res chain seq x y z
N MET A 1 13.90 12.03 20.57
CA MET A 1 14.40 10.77 19.98
C MET A 1 13.20 9.97 19.52
N PRO A 2 13.12 9.53 18.26
CA PRO A 2 11.92 8.86 17.76
C PRO A 2 11.79 7.50 18.46
N GLN A 3 10.89 7.42 19.43
CA GLN A 3 10.48 6.18 20.07
C GLN A 3 9.69 5.40 19.02
N ILE A 4 10.35 4.47 18.32
CA ILE A 4 9.64 3.43 17.58
C ILE A 4 8.77 2.75 18.63
N SER A 5 7.46 3.00 18.55
CA SER A 5 6.53 2.49 19.56
C SER A 5 6.69 0.97 19.59
N THR A 6 6.92 0.43 20.78
CA THR A 6 7.04 -1.00 21.09
C THR A 6 6.15 -1.93 20.25
N PRO A 7 4.87 -1.61 19.98
CA PRO A 7 4.03 -2.41 19.07
C PRO A 7 4.54 -2.53 17.62
N ASP A 8 5.14 -1.49 17.04
CA ASP A 8 5.65 -1.52 15.66
C ASP A 8 6.85 -2.46 15.52
N ALA A 9 7.75 -2.45 16.50
CA ALA A 9 8.90 -3.34 16.54
C ALA A 9 8.47 -4.81 16.65
N VAL A 10 7.49 -5.12 17.50
CA VAL A 10 6.91 -6.47 17.63
C VAL A 10 6.28 -6.93 16.31
N LEU A 11 5.59 -6.03 15.61
CA LEU A 11 4.95 -6.33 14.32
C LEU A 11 5.99 -6.65 13.23
N ARG A 12 7.10 -5.91 13.20
CA ARG A 12 8.24 -6.18 12.31
C ARG A 12 8.91 -7.51 12.63
N ILE A 13 9.09 -7.84 13.91
CA ILE A 13 9.65 -9.13 14.35
C ILE A 13 8.75 -10.30 13.93
N LYS A 14 7.43 -10.18 14.09
CA LYS A 14 6.49 -11.20 13.61
C LYS A 14 6.63 -11.44 12.10
N LYS A 15 6.79 -10.40 11.30
CA LYS A 15 7.07 -10.53 9.85
C LYS A 15 8.41 -11.22 9.56
N LEU A 16 9.45 -10.96 10.35
CA LEU A 16 10.75 -11.64 10.21
C LEU A 16 10.63 -13.15 10.50
N ILE A 17 9.84 -13.53 11.51
CA ILE A 17 9.57 -14.93 11.85
C ILE A 17 8.75 -15.61 10.74
N ASP A 18 7.69 -14.95 10.26
CA ASP A 18 6.81 -15.46 9.20
C ASP A 18 7.56 -15.68 7.88
N THR A 19 8.43 -14.73 7.51
CA THR A 19 9.28 -14.83 6.32
C THR A 19 10.52 -15.72 6.50
N LYS A 20 10.68 -16.38 7.66
CA LYS A 20 11.87 -17.17 8.04
C LYS A 20 13.20 -16.42 7.85
N GLN A 21 13.20 -15.09 7.99
CA GLN A 21 14.37 -14.24 7.78
C GLN A 21 15.12 -13.94 9.08
N GLY A 22 15.58 -14.98 9.75
CA GLY A 22 16.34 -14.86 10.98
C GLY A 22 16.22 -16.10 11.85
N ASP A 23 16.75 -15.99 13.06
CA ASP A 23 16.64 -17.06 14.05
C ASP A 23 15.32 -16.89 14.82
N PRO A 24 14.34 -17.79 14.66
CA PRO A 24 13.01 -17.61 15.24
C PRO A 24 13.03 -17.59 16.77
N GLY A 25 13.94 -18.35 17.39
CA GLY A 25 14.12 -18.35 18.85
C GLY A 25 14.65 -17.01 19.34
N ARG A 26 15.67 -16.47 18.66
CA ARG A 26 16.22 -15.15 19.00
C ARG A 26 15.21 -14.02 18.74
N LEU A 27 14.46 -14.08 17.64
CA LEU A 27 13.42 -13.10 17.30
C LEU A 27 12.26 -13.13 18.32
N GLN A 28 11.80 -14.31 18.74
CA GLN A 28 10.80 -14.42 19.81
C GLN A 28 11.31 -13.82 21.13
N TYR A 29 12.55 -14.11 21.51
CA TYR A 29 13.16 -13.55 22.72
C TYR A 29 13.19 -12.01 22.70
N ILE A 30 13.56 -11.42 21.57
CA ILE A 30 13.58 -9.97 21.37
C ILE A 30 12.16 -9.39 21.42
N SER A 31 11.18 -10.07 20.79
CA SER A 31 9.77 -9.67 20.82
C SER A 31 9.21 -9.65 22.25
N GLU A 32 9.47 -10.71 23.02
CA GLU A 32 9.01 -10.83 24.40
C GLU A 32 9.62 -9.73 25.28
N ARG A 33 10.94 -9.51 25.17
CA ARG A 33 11.65 -8.43 25.88
C ARG A 33 11.03 -7.05 25.59
N LEU A 34 10.74 -6.77 24.32
CA LEU A 34 10.07 -5.54 23.90
C LEU A 34 8.65 -5.46 24.47
N GLN A 35 7.85 -6.52 24.42
CA GLN A 35 6.50 -6.54 24.98
C GLN A 35 6.48 -6.27 26.50
N HIS A 36 7.50 -6.73 27.23
CA HIS A 36 7.68 -6.43 28.64
C HIS A 36 8.29 -5.04 28.93
N GLY A 37 8.51 -4.20 27.91
CA GLY A 37 9.10 -2.88 28.06
C GLY A 37 10.56 -2.91 28.51
N LYS A 38 11.25 -4.06 28.38
CA LYS A 38 12.65 -4.22 28.78
C LYS A 38 13.57 -3.72 27.68
N LYS A 39 14.67 -3.09 28.08
CA LYS A 39 15.72 -2.66 27.16
C LYS A 39 16.39 -3.88 26.53
N LEU A 40 16.57 -3.84 25.21
CA LEU A 40 17.31 -4.86 24.48
C LEU A 40 18.80 -4.75 24.80
N PHE A 41 19.52 -5.86 24.67
CA PHE A 41 20.99 -5.80 24.71
C PHE A 41 21.49 -5.16 23.42
N HIS A 42 22.63 -4.49 23.49
CA HIS A 42 23.25 -3.82 22.33
C HIS A 42 23.43 -4.79 21.15
N SER A 43 23.81 -6.04 21.41
CA SER A 43 23.92 -7.09 20.39
C SER A 43 22.58 -7.47 19.75
N ASP A 44 21.49 -7.43 20.50
CA ASP A 44 20.15 -7.71 19.99
C ASP A 44 19.55 -6.51 19.25
N GLU A 45 19.87 -5.28 19.67
CA GLU A 45 19.55 -4.06 18.93
C GLU A 45 20.26 -4.03 17.59
N ILE A 46 21.57 -4.32 17.56
CA ILE A 46 22.34 -4.42 16.30
C ILE A 46 21.76 -5.53 15.44
N TYR A 47 21.52 -6.73 16.00
CA TYR A 47 20.94 -7.85 15.24
C TYR A 47 19.60 -7.47 14.62
N LEU A 48 18.70 -6.90 15.41
CA LEU A 48 17.38 -6.46 14.95
C LEU A 48 17.51 -5.35 13.91
N ASN A 49 18.39 -4.37 14.12
CA ASN A 49 18.62 -3.30 13.16
C ASN A 49 19.20 -3.83 11.85
N HIS A 50 20.15 -4.77 11.91
CA HIS A 50 20.72 -5.44 10.74
C HIS A 50 19.68 -6.28 10.03
N LYS A 51 18.81 -6.97 10.75
CA LYS A 51 17.72 -7.77 10.16
C LYS A 51 16.61 -6.90 9.61
N ILE A 52 16.25 -5.80 10.24
CA ILE A 52 15.27 -4.84 9.71
C ILE A 52 15.86 -4.07 8.50
N SER A 53 17.16 -3.74 8.53
CA SER A 53 17.85 -3.05 7.43
C SER A 53 18.18 -3.98 6.26
N ALA A 54 18.50 -5.25 6.52
CA ALA A 54 18.72 -6.26 5.48
C ALA A 54 17.40 -6.83 4.96
N SER A 55 16.40 -6.95 5.84
CA SER A 55 14.99 -7.16 5.51
C SER A 55 14.28 -5.84 5.26
N VAL A 56 15.01 -4.87 4.67
CA VAL A 56 14.42 -3.98 3.67
C VAL A 56 14.05 -4.86 2.45
N ILE A 57 13.20 -5.87 2.69
CA ILE A 57 12.00 -5.99 1.86
C ILE A 57 11.46 -4.57 1.88
N PRO A 58 11.30 -3.90 0.72
CA PRO A 58 10.62 -2.63 0.71
C PRO A 58 9.34 -2.86 1.51
N VAL A 59 9.25 -2.26 2.70
CA VAL A 59 7.94 -1.94 3.22
C VAL A 59 7.32 -1.25 2.03
N GLN A 60 6.32 -1.88 1.45
CA GLN A 60 5.47 -1.24 0.47
C GLN A 60 4.70 -0.15 1.23
N ILE A 61 5.40 0.86 1.76
CA ILE A 61 5.10 2.21 1.35
C ILE A 61 5.31 2.15 -0.15
N GLN A 62 4.28 1.67 -0.86
CA GLN A 62 4.21 1.86 -2.28
C GLN A 62 4.32 3.37 -2.39
N LYS A 63 5.49 3.88 -2.82
CA LYS A 63 5.46 5.09 -3.63
C LYS A 63 4.32 4.80 -4.61
N PRO A 64 3.24 5.61 -4.66
CA PRO A 64 2.17 5.36 -5.59
C PRO A 64 2.81 5.30 -6.96
N THR A 65 3.05 4.09 -7.43
CA THR A 65 3.40 3.86 -8.81
C THR A 65 2.11 4.16 -9.55
N GLU A 66 2.19 4.74 -10.74
CA GLU A 66 1.01 5.08 -11.54
C GLU A 66 0.01 3.90 -11.65
N LYS A 67 0.49 2.65 -11.50
CA LYS A 67 -0.32 1.44 -11.34
C LYS A 67 -1.29 1.47 -10.15
N ASP A 68 -0.84 1.87 -8.97
CA ASP A 68 -1.69 1.91 -7.76
C ASP A 68 -2.76 3.01 -7.88
N GLU A 69 -2.43 4.13 -8.53
CA GLU A 69 -3.38 5.20 -8.84
C GLU A 69 -4.41 4.79 -9.90
N ARG A 70 -3.98 4.09 -10.96
CA ARG A 70 -4.88 3.50 -11.96
C ARG A 70 -5.83 2.49 -11.33
N ILE A 71 -5.34 1.60 -10.46
CA ILE A 71 -6.17 0.63 -9.73
C ILE A 71 -7.19 1.34 -8.83
N LYS A 72 -6.79 2.38 -8.09
CA LYS A 72 -7.71 3.18 -7.27
C LYS A 72 -8.77 3.87 -8.12
N SER A 73 -8.40 4.41 -9.27
CA SER A 73 -9.33 5.05 -10.20
C SER A 73 -10.36 4.06 -10.74
N VAL A 74 -9.94 2.86 -11.18
CA VAL A 74 -10.86 1.79 -11.62
C VAL A 74 -11.81 1.37 -10.51
N LYS A 75 -11.31 1.21 -9.27
CA LYS A 75 -12.16 0.87 -8.11
C LYS A 75 -13.22 1.94 -7.83
N ARG A 76 -12.88 3.22 -7.97
CA ARG A 76 -13.84 4.33 -7.85
C ARG A 76 -14.89 4.31 -8.96
N LEU A 77 -14.47 4.10 -10.21
CA LEU A 77 -15.39 3.97 -11.35
C LEU A 77 -16.39 2.83 -11.13
N LEU A 78 -15.92 1.67 -10.65
CA LEU A 78 -16.78 0.53 -10.29
C LEU A 78 -17.76 0.85 -9.17
N ALA A 79 -17.28 1.47 -8.09
CA ALA A 79 -18.13 1.82 -6.94
C ALA A 79 -19.26 2.79 -7.33
N LEU A 80 -19.01 3.66 -8.30
CA LEU A 80 -19.96 4.65 -8.79
C LEU A 80 -20.75 4.17 -10.03
N ASN A 81 -20.56 2.92 -10.45
CA ASN A 81 -21.11 2.35 -11.69
C ASN A 81 -20.87 3.27 -12.91
N PHE A 82 -19.70 3.91 -12.96
CA PHE A 82 -19.34 4.88 -14.00
C PHE A 82 -18.63 4.17 -15.16
N GLY A 83 -19.44 3.65 -16.09
CA GLY A 83 -18.99 2.86 -17.25
C GLY A 83 -19.47 1.41 -17.17
N ASP A 84 -18.90 0.56 -18.03
CA ASP A 84 -19.23 -0.87 -18.07
C ASP A 84 -18.55 -1.64 -16.91
N PRO A 85 -19.32 -2.21 -15.96
CA PRO A 85 -18.76 -2.88 -14.80
C PRO A 85 -18.06 -4.21 -15.14
N GLY A 86 -18.47 -4.89 -16.20
CA GLY A 86 -17.81 -6.12 -16.67
C GLY A 86 -16.41 -5.81 -17.18
N ARG A 87 -16.28 -4.80 -18.04
CA ARG A 87 -15.03 -4.32 -18.59
C ARG A 87 -14.11 -3.73 -17.52
N LEU A 88 -14.65 -2.93 -16.59
CA LEU A 88 -13.86 -2.38 -15.48
C LEU A 88 -13.34 -3.47 -14.54
N ARG A 89 -14.12 -4.53 -14.26
CA ARG A 89 -13.66 -5.69 -13.49
C ARG A 89 -12.54 -6.43 -14.20
N TYR A 90 -12.66 -6.62 -15.51
CA TYR A 90 -11.62 -7.23 -16.33
C TYR A 90 -10.31 -6.43 -16.28
N ILE A 91 -10.41 -5.11 -16.49
CA ILE A 91 -9.28 -4.17 -16.40
C ILE A 91 -8.64 -4.20 -15.02
N LEU A 92 -9.45 -4.18 -13.95
CA LEU A 92 -8.97 -4.26 -12.57
C LEU A 92 -8.17 -5.55 -12.33
N GLN A 93 -8.71 -6.69 -12.75
CA GLN A 93 -8.04 -7.98 -12.60
C GLN A 93 -6.72 -8.04 -13.39
N PHE A 94 -6.66 -7.41 -14.57
CA PHE A 94 -5.43 -7.31 -15.36
C PHE A 94 -4.36 -6.47 -14.67
N LEU A 95 -4.76 -5.31 -14.14
CA LEU A 95 -3.89 -4.41 -13.39
C LEU A 95 -3.40 -5.03 -12.08
N GLU A 96 -4.26 -5.73 -11.34
CA GLU A 96 -3.89 -6.42 -10.08
C GLU A 96 -2.94 -7.60 -10.35
N ARG A 97 -3.02 -8.23 -11.52
CA ARG A 97 -2.04 -9.24 -11.97
C ARG A 97 -0.75 -8.64 -12.54
N GLY A 98 -0.65 -7.31 -12.60
CA GLY A 98 0.52 -6.60 -13.10
C GLY A 98 0.73 -6.70 -14.61
N ARG A 99 -0.28 -7.15 -15.38
CA ARG A 99 -0.21 -7.26 -16.85
C ARG A 99 -0.48 -5.92 -17.52
N GLU A 100 0.08 -5.75 -18.71
CA GLU A 100 -0.21 -4.60 -19.56
C GLU A 100 -1.63 -4.71 -20.13
N LEU A 101 -2.31 -3.57 -20.17
CA LEU A 101 -3.64 -3.47 -20.76
C LEU A 101 -3.50 -3.39 -22.28
N TYR A 102 -4.50 -3.89 -23.01
CA TYR A 102 -4.58 -3.61 -24.44
C TYR A 102 -4.82 -2.12 -24.67
N HIS A 103 -4.28 -1.56 -25.75
CA HIS A 103 -4.49 -0.16 -26.13
C HIS A 103 -5.98 0.26 -26.11
N SER A 104 -6.89 -0.63 -26.51
CA SER A 104 -8.32 -0.38 -26.47
C SER A 104 -8.89 -0.23 -25.04
N ASP A 105 -8.34 -0.99 -24.09
CA ASP A 105 -8.75 -0.92 -22.67
C ASP A 105 -8.08 0.24 -21.94
N GLU A 106 -6.85 0.58 -22.31
CA GLU A 106 -6.17 1.77 -21.81
C GLU A 106 -6.89 3.04 -22.23
N ASN A 107 -7.18 3.19 -23.53
CA ASN A 107 -7.92 4.35 -24.06
C ASN A 107 -9.32 4.46 -23.45
N TYR A 108 -9.99 3.33 -23.23
CA TYR A 108 -11.27 3.29 -22.53
C TYR A 108 -11.15 3.79 -21.09
N LEU A 109 -10.13 3.32 -20.36
CA LEU A 109 -9.91 3.71 -18.97
C LEU A 109 -9.57 5.20 -18.86
N GLU A 110 -8.67 5.73 -19.69
CA GLU A 110 -8.33 7.15 -19.70
C GLU A 110 -9.55 8.04 -19.98
N THR A 111 -10.34 7.68 -21.00
CA THR A 111 -11.58 8.40 -21.32
C THR A 111 -12.54 8.41 -20.13
N LYS A 112 -12.68 7.28 -19.42
CA LYS A 112 -13.58 7.20 -18.26
C LYS A 112 -13.06 7.97 -17.06
N ILE A 113 -11.75 7.97 -16.83
CA ILE A 113 -11.13 8.77 -15.76
C ILE A 113 -11.32 10.26 -16.05
N ALA A 114 -11.07 10.71 -17.29
CA ALA A 114 -11.28 12.10 -17.69
C ALA A 114 -12.73 12.54 -17.50
N GLN A 115 -13.70 11.76 -18.02
CA GLN A 115 -15.13 12.02 -17.82
C GLN A 115 -15.53 12.04 -16.34
N PHE A 116 -14.92 11.18 -15.53
CA PHE A 116 -15.16 11.15 -14.10
C PHE A 116 -14.59 12.38 -13.40
N GLN A 117 -13.38 12.82 -13.77
CA GLN A 117 -12.78 14.05 -13.26
C GLN A 117 -13.65 15.26 -13.62
N GLU A 118 -14.05 15.40 -14.88
CA GLU A 118 -14.98 16.45 -15.33
C GLU A 118 -16.32 16.42 -14.59
N PHE A 119 -16.86 15.23 -14.30
CA PHE A 119 -18.08 15.10 -13.49
C PHE A 119 -17.88 15.57 -12.05
N THR A 120 -16.73 15.26 -11.44
CA THR A 120 -16.40 15.69 -10.06
C THR A 120 -16.06 17.18 -9.98
N GLU A 121 -15.35 17.73 -10.96
CA GLU A 121 -14.99 19.15 -11.04
C GLU A 121 -16.15 20.03 -11.52
N GLY A 122 -17.02 19.50 -12.38
CA GLY A 122 -18.28 20.11 -12.79
C GLY A 122 -19.22 20.41 -11.62
N LYS A 123 -19.10 19.68 -10.49
CA LYS A 123 -19.78 20.01 -9.23
C LYS A 123 -19.14 21.19 -8.47
N ARG A 124 -17.86 21.50 -8.67
CA ARG A 124 -17.19 22.68 -8.08
C ARG A 124 -17.58 23.98 -8.79
N ILE A 125 -17.90 23.95 -10.08
CA ILE A 125 -18.20 25.17 -10.87
C ILE A 125 -19.66 25.67 -10.72
N LYS A 126 -20.52 24.99 -9.94
CA LYS A 126 -21.87 25.48 -9.59
C LYS A 126 -21.97 26.15 -8.23
N ARG A 127 -20.84 26.56 -7.63
CA ARG A 127 -20.80 27.40 -6.40
C ARG A 127 -19.95 28.66 -6.56
N LYS A 128 -20.00 29.33 -7.71
CA LYS A 128 -19.72 30.77 -7.73
C LYS A 128 -21.01 31.49 -8.10
N VAL A 129 -21.74 31.77 -7.02
CA VAL A 129 -22.99 32.51 -6.97
C VAL A 129 -22.72 33.91 -7.52
N ARG A 130 -23.70 34.41 -8.27
CA ARG A 130 -23.87 35.80 -8.69
C ARG A 130 -23.55 36.77 -7.55
N GLU A 131 -22.75 37.79 -7.84
CA GLU A 131 -22.87 39.15 -7.30
C GLU A 131 -22.70 40.13 -8.47
#